data_AF-A0A5A9PSD0-F1
#
_entry.id   AF-A0A5A9PSD0-F1
#
_cell.length_a   1.000
_cell.length_b   1.000
_cell.length_c   1.000
_cell.angle_alpha   90.00
_cell.angle_beta   90.00
_cell.angle_gamma   90.00
#
_symmetry.space_group_name_H-M   'P 1'
#
loop_
_entity.id
_entity.type
_entity.pdbx_description
1 polymer ?
#
loop_
_entity_poly.entity_id
_entity_poly.type
_entity_poly.pdbx_seq_one_letter_code
_entity_poly.pdbx_strand_id
1 'polypeptide(L)'
;MDFTECYKDTCSAVALAARQENGREVQRLIQRGFAVDVRDNRGWNPLHEAAAAGSADCVRRLLSAGVNCEDYVNTLTHDSETPLYFAAKNGHLRAVKCLIKGGADLNRTTNDLSCPLFAAVDGGHGEVVELLVERGAEVNRTHSVSDWSCLHQAAYKGHTEIVRYLAGVCHLEAVDEYRITPLFVAAHYGHHQCLEILANAGANVNCQSKDLATPLFIAAQKGHLGCVESLLALGADPNLYCNEDCWQLPIHVAAEFDHLSVLKKLIPLTNRVCDRGEGKVSPVYMAVLFMHPDSLRALLKEGYSPDAQRCPFGYSCPLDMALQCYCRRYDMNQGREINLILLNAGAHVCMDVYTYALEGNEHEHLPFILEHAGLPQGDRLGELAQSALSKMRTASYWLPLLLKAGMDPMLLLQDKILAVRASVGSVALSKTSFVRQLPVPTLLQDYLQFSDVSPV
;
A
#
# COMPACT_ATOMS: atom_id res chain seq x y z
N MET A 1 -54.32 4.72 7.48
CA MET A 1 -53.14 4.02 8.00
C MET A 1 -52.18 5.10 8.46
N ASP A 2 -52.11 5.28 9.77
CA ASP A 2 -51.26 6.25 10.43
C ASP A 2 -49.93 5.56 10.75
N PHE A 3 -48.85 6.01 10.13
CA PHE A 3 -47.52 5.42 10.28
C PHE A 3 -46.77 5.94 11.53
N THR A 4 -47.45 6.67 12.42
CA THR A 4 -46.87 7.09 13.72
C THR A 4 -46.79 5.96 14.75
N GLU A 5 -47.35 4.77 14.46
CA GLU A 5 -47.26 3.55 15.28
C GLU A 5 -46.07 2.62 14.92
N CYS A 6 -45.20 3.01 13.99
CA CYS A 6 -44.08 2.17 13.56
C CYS A 6 -42.79 2.48 14.37
N TYR A 7 -42.34 1.50 15.17
CA TYR A 7 -40.99 1.38 15.78
C TYR A 7 -40.64 2.20 17.02
N LYS A 8 -41.48 2.23 18.06
CA LYS A 8 -40.94 2.41 19.42
C LYS A 8 -40.62 1.02 19.96
N ASP A 9 -39.37 0.79 20.39
CA ASP A 9 -38.95 -0.41 21.15
C ASP A 9 -40.04 -0.78 22.17
N THR A 10 -40.86 -1.79 21.86
CA THR A 10 -41.88 -2.31 22.77
C THR A 10 -41.18 -3.18 23.81
N CYS A 11 -40.32 -2.57 24.61
CA CYS A 11 -39.63 -3.22 25.71
C CYS A 11 -40.61 -3.43 26.89
N SER A 12 -40.52 -4.59 27.54
CA SER A 12 -41.34 -4.87 28.72
C SER A 12 -40.97 -3.93 29.88
N ALA A 13 -41.87 -3.75 30.85
CA ALA A 13 -41.57 -2.93 32.04
C ALA A 13 -40.32 -3.41 32.79
N VAL A 14 -40.09 -4.73 32.81
CA VAL A 14 -38.89 -5.35 33.41
C VAL A 14 -37.65 -5.00 32.59
N ALA A 15 -37.74 -5.04 31.26
CA ALA A 15 -36.64 -4.66 30.35
C ALA A 15 -36.29 -3.18 30.48
N LEU A 16 -37.29 -2.29 30.57
CA LEU A 16 -37.07 -0.86 30.77
C LEU A 16 -36.38 -0.58 32.13
N ALA A 17 -36.82 -1.25 33.19
CA ALA A 17 -36.20 -1.14 34.50
C ALA A 17 -34.75 -1.66 34.51
N ALA A 18 -34.49 -2.75 33.79
CA ALA A 18 -33.16 -3.32 33.61
C ALA A 18 -32.22 -2.36 32.84
N ARG A 19 -32.70 -1.75 31.76
CA ARG A 19 -32.00 -0.73 30.96
C ARG A 19 -31.63 0.50 31.78
N GLN A 20 -32.48 0.88 32.73
CA GLN A 20 -32.25 1.98 33.67
C GLN A 20 -31.40 1.58 34.90
N GLU A 21 -30.85 0.37 34.90
CA GLU A 21 -30.05 -0.20 35.99
C GLU A 21 -30.77 -0.25 37.35
N ASN A 22 -32.11 -0.21 37.35
CA ASN A 22 -32.91 -0.12 38.56
C ASN A 22 -33.28 -1.50 39.12
N GLY A 23 -32.32 -2.14 39.80
CA GLY A 23 -32.49 -3.48 40.37
C GLY A 23 -33.65 -3.60 41.38
N ARG A 24 -33.98 -2.51 42.09
CA ARG A 24 -35.12 -2.48 43.02
C ARG A 24 -36.46 -2.55 42.28
N GLU A 25 -36.58 -1.83 41.17
CA GLU A 25 -37.76 -1.90 40.30
C GLU A 25 -37.90 -3.28 39.67
N VAL A 26 -36.80 -3.82 39.12
CA VAL A 26 -36.76 -5.18 38.56
C VAL A 26 -37.27 -6.20 39.59
N GLN A 27 -36.77 -6.16 40.83
CA GLN A 27 -37.24 -7.05 41.89
C GLN A 27 -38.74 -6.90 42.18
N ARG A 28 -39.23 -5.66 42.23
CA ARG A 28 -40.64 -5.37 42.53
C ARG A 28 -41.55 -5.88 41.41
N LEU A 29 -41.16 -5.70 40.15
CA LEU A 29 -41.92 -6.18 39.01
C LEU A 29 -41.96 -7.72 38.97
N ILE A 30 -40.83 -8.39 39.24
CA ILE A 30 -40.77 -9.86 39.36
C ILE A 30 -41.73 -10.36 40.47
N GLN A 31 -41.71 -9.73 41.66
CA GLN A 31 -42.62 -10.08 42.76
C GLN A 31 -44.10 -9.87 42.44
N ARG A 32 -44.42 -8.97 41.50
CA ARG A 32 -45.78 -8.74 41.00
C ARG A 32 -46.18 -9.70 39.88
N GLY A 33 -45.34 -10.66 39.52
CA GLY A 33 -45.63 -11.69 38.50
C GLY A 33 -45.34 -11.26 37.07
N PHE A 34 -44.57 -10.19 36.84
CA PHE A 34 -44.14 -9.83 35.48
C PHE A 34 -43.12 -10.85 34.95
N ALA A 35 -43.31 -11.29 33.71
CA ALA A 35 -42.41 -12.23 33.05
C ALA A 35 -41.03 -11.59 32.76
N VAL A 36 -39.97 -12.40 32.90
CA VAL A 36 -38.57 -11.97 32.74
C VAL A 36 -37.99 -12.29 31.36
N ASP A 37 -38.73 -13.00 30.53
CA ASP A 37 -38.31 -13.51 29.21
C ASP A 37 -39.03 -12.85 28.03
N VAL A 38 -39.87 -11.83 28.30
CA VAL A 38 -40.58 -11.07 27.25
C VAL A 38 -39.58 -10.42 26.31
N ARG A 39 -39.70 -10.73 25.02
CA ARG A 39 -38.83 -10.23 23.96
C ARG A 39 -39.44 -9.01 23.26
N ASP A 40 -38.58 -8.07 22.87
CA ASP A 40 -38.94 -6.96 21.99
C ASP A 40 -38.76 -7.32 20.51
N ASN A 41 -38.91 -6.33 19.62
CA ASN A 41 -38.77 -6.45 18.17
C ASN A 41 -37.35 -6.78 17.67
N ARG A 42 -36.32 -6.68 18.52
CA ARG A 42 -34.93 -7.08 18.23
C ARG A 42 -34.63 -8.49 18.75
N GLY A 43 -35.61 -9.12 19.40
CA GLY A 43 -35.43 -10.36 20.14
C GLY A 43 -34.76 -10.15 21.51
N TRP A 44 -34.57 -8.92 21.96
CA TRP A 44 -33.97 -8.62 23.25
C TRP A 44 -34.97 -8.87 24.37
N ASN A 45 -34.48 -9.41 25.47
CA ASN A 45 -35.26 -9.58 26.70
C ASN A 45 -34.62 -8.77 27.83
N PRO A 46 -35.24 -8.70 29.03
CA PRO A 46 -34.68 -7.95 30.15
C PRO A 46 -33.23 -8.30 30.52
N LEU A 47 -32.78 -9.53 30.30
CA LEU A 47 -31.40 -9.93 30.60
C LEU A 47 -30.40 -9.31 29.61
N HIS A 48 -30.74 -9.23 28.32
CA HIS A 48 -29.94 -8.51 27.33
C HIS A 48 -29.80 -7.03 27.70
N GLU A 49 -30.91 -6.37 28.07
CA GLU A 49 -30.91 -4.97 28.49
C GLU A 49 -30.05 -4.74 29.75
N ALA A 50 -30.19 -5.61 30.76
CA ALA A 50 -29.37 -5.54 31.98
C ALA A 50 -27.88 -5.74 31.69
N ALA A 51 -27.55 -6.66 30.78
CA ALA A 51 -26.19 -6.97 30.39
C ALA A 51 -25.56 -5.82 29.58
N ALA A 52 -26.29 -5.28 28.59
CA ALA A 52 -25.85 -4.15 27.78
C ALA A 52 -25.71 -2.85 28.58
N ALA A 53 -26.54 -2.64 29.61
CA ALA A 53 -26.42 -1.52 30.54
C ALA A 53 -25.38 -1.74 31.64
N GLY A 54 -24.83 -2.95 31.78
CA GLY A 54 -23.80 -3.27 32.77
C GLY A 54 -24.31 -3.42 34.21
N SER A 55 -25.62 -3.47 34.42
CA SER A 55 -26.21 -3.59 35.76
C SER A 55 -26.11 -5.02 36.29
N ALA A 56 -24.99 -5.31 36.97
CA ALA A 56 -24.77 -6.59 37.61
C ALA A 56 -25.85 -6.94 38.67
N ASP A 57 -26.51 -5.94 39.27
CA ASP A 57 -27.62 -6.19 40.19
C ASP A 57 -28.88 -6.67 39.46
N CYS A 58 -29.26 -6.01 38.36
CA CYS A 58 -30.36 -6.46 37.51
C CYS A 58 -30.07 -7.86 36.95
N VAL A 59 -28.86 -8.11 36.45
CA VAL A 59 -28.45 -9.44 35.94
C VAL A 59 -28.64 -10.52 37.02
N ARG A 60 -28.14 -10.31 38.24
CA ARG A 60 -28.30 -11.30 39.32
C ARG A 60 -29.77 -11.59 39.66
N ARG A 61 -30.59 -10.55 39.74
CA ARG A 61 -32.02 -10.68 40.06
C ARG A 61 -32.78 -11.41 38.97
N LEU A 62 -32.52 -11.06 37.71
CA LEU A 62 -33.12 -11.71 36.55
C LEU A 62 -32.72 -13.18 36.45
N LEU A 63 -31.43 -13.51 36.62
CA LEU A 63 -30.97 -14.90 36.63
C LEU A 63 -31.58 -15.70 37.79
N SER A 64 -31.73 -15.11 38.98
CA SER A 64 -32.34 -15.78 40.14
C SER A 64 -33.83 -16.07 39.93
N ALA A 65 -34.53 -15.23 39.16
CA ALA A 65 -35.93 -15.43 38.80
C ALA A 65 -36.11 -16.35 37.58
N GLY A 66 -35.16 -16.33 36.65
CA GLY A 66 -35.16 -17.09 35.40
C GLY A 66 -34.73 -18.55 35.52
N VAL A 67 -34.44 -19.05 36.74
CA VAL A 67 -34.02 -20.46 36.98
C VAL A 67 -35.05 -21.48 36.46
N ASN A 68 -36.32 -21.08 36.33
CA ASN A 68 -37.39 -21.94 35.84
C ASN A 68 -37.50 -21.98 34.31
N CYS A 69 -36.75 -21.17 33.58
CA CYS A 69 -36.71 -21.13 32.12
C CYS A 69 -35.45 -21.89 31.66
N GLU A 70 -35.63 -22.98 30.92
CA GLU A 70 -34.50 -23.70 30.33
C GLU A 70 -33.64 -22.73 29.49
N ASP A 71 -32.34 -22.68 29.82
CA ASP A 71 -31.31 -21.92 29.11
C ASP A 71 -31.48 -20.38 29.02
N TYR A 72 -32.19 -19.77 29.99
CA TYR A 72 -32.43 -18.31 29.99
C TYR A 72 -31.15 -17.45 29.92
N VAL A 73 -30.05 -17.91 30.53
CA VAL A 73 -28.76 -17.20 30.51
C VAL A 73 -28.17 -17.08 29.09
N ASN A 74 -28.49 -18.03 28.20
CA ASN A 74 -28.02 -18.08 26.81
C ASN A 74 -29.13 -17.74 25.81
N THR A 75 -30.17 -17.02 26.25
CA THR A 75 -31.18 -16.46 25.35
C THR A 75 -30.53 -15.66 24.22
N LEU A 76 -31.17 -15.65 23.04
CA LEU A 76 -30.62 -15.06 21.83
C LEU A 76 -31.50 -13.94 21.27
N THR A 77 -30.85 -12.91 20.75
CA THR A 77 -31.46 -11.91 19.86
C THR A 77 -31.72 -12.49 18.45
N HIS A 78 -32.29 -11.69 17.54
CA HIS A 78 -32.40 -12.08 16.14
C HIS A 78 -31.04 -12.26 15.43
N ASP A 79 -29.99 -11.62 15.94
CA ASP A 79 -28.62 -11.71 15.43
C ASP A 79 -27.79 -12.81 16.10
N SER A 80 -28.47 -13.69 16.86
CA SER A 80 -27.85 -14.76 17.66
C SER A 80 -26.88 -14.24 18.74
N GLU A 81 -27.08 -13.02 19.22
CA GLU A 81 -26.26 -12.43 20.29
C GLU A 81 -26.79 -12.84 21.67
N THR A 82 -25.89 -13.18 22.59
CA THR A 82 -26.23 -13.53 23.98
C THR A 82 -26.14 -12.31 24.90
N PRO A 83 -26.72 -12.35 26.12
CA PRO A 83 -26.45 -11.33 27.13
C PRO A 83 -24.96 -11.22 27.46
N LEU A 84 -24.22 -12.34 27.48
CA LEU A 84 -22.77 -12.34 27.70
C LEU A 84 -22.04 -11.56 26.60
N TYR A 85 -22.47 -11.71 25.34
CA TYR A 85 -21.92 -10.95 24.22
C TYR A 85 -22.05 -9.44 24.43
N PHE A 86 -23.22 -8.92 24.81
CA PHE A 86 -23.39 -7.49 25.07
C PHE A 86 -22.60 -6.98 26.26
N ALA A 87 -22.59 -7.73 27.37
CA ALA A 87 -21.79 -7.35 28.53
C ALA A 87 -20.30 -7.31 28.20
N ALA A 88 -19.83 -8.23 27.34
CA ALA A 88 -18.44 -8.29 26.90
C ALA A 88 -18.09 -7.17 25.91
N LYS A 89 -18.93 -6.94 24.90
CA LYS A 89 -18.83 -5.86 23.90
C LYS A 89 -18.75 -4.46 24.53
N ASN A 90 -19.44 -4.25 25.65
CA ASN A 90 -19.47 -2.97 26.37
C ASN A 90 -18.51 -2.92 27.57
N GLY A 91 -17.73 -3.97 27.82
CA GLY A 91 -16.69 -3.97 28.86
C GLY A 91 -17.22 -4.06 30.29
N HIS A 92 -18.43 -4.55 30.49
CA HIS A 92 -19.09 -4.58 31.79
C HIS A 92 -18.66 -5.78 32.63
N LEU A 93 -17.42 -5.74 33.16
CA LEU A 93 -16.78 -6.84 33.89
C LEU A 93 -17.66 -7.46 34.98
N ARG A 94 -18.38 -6.63 35.77
CA ARG A 94 -19.25 -7.14 36.84
C ARG A 94 -20.45 -7.92 36.31
N ALA A 95 -21.04 -7.47 35.20
CA ALA A 95 -22.12 -8.19 34.53
C ALA A 95 -21.61 -9.49 33.91
N VAL A 96 -20.47 -9.46 33.22
CA VAL A 96 -19.77 -10.66 32.71
C VAL A 96 -19.54 -11.69 33.82
N LYS A 97 -18.99 -11.29 34.97
CA LYS A 97 -18.80 -12.18 36.13
C LYS A 97 -20.09 -12.82 36.61
N CYS A 98 -21.21 -12.10 36.58
CA CYS A 98 -22.51 -12.63 36.99
C CYS A 98 -23.07 -13.62 35.96
N LEU A 99 -22.95 -13.32 34.67
CA LEU A 99 -23.42 -14.18 33.58
C LEU A 99 -22.63 -15.50 33.53
N ILE A 100 -21.29 -15.45 33.67
CA ILE A 100 -20.46 -16.66 33.73
C ILE A 100 -20.86 -17.54 34.93
N LYS A 101 -21.09 -16.96 36.11
CA LYS A 101 -21.60 -17.70 37.28
C LYS A 101 -22.99 -18.30 37.05
N GLY A 102 -23.78 -17.68 36.19
CA GLY A 102 -25.11 -18.17 35.78
C GLY A 102 -25.08 -19.27 34.72
N GLY A 103 -23.90 -19.72 34.26
CA GLY A 103 -23.77 -20.76 33.25
C GLY A 103 -23.82 -20.26 31.80
N ALA A 104 -23.45 -18.99 31.56
CA ALA A 104 -23.36 -18.45 30.20
C ALA A 104 -22.31 -19.22 29.35
N ASP A 105 -22.68 -19.56 28.12
CA ASP A 105 -21.81 -20.13 27.10
C ASP A 105 -20.82 -19.06 26.60
N LEU A 106 -19.54 -19.28 26.86
CA LEU A 106 -18.45 -18.36 26.50
C LEU A 106 -18.17 -18.32 25.00
N ASN A 107 -18.54 -19.38 24.28
CA ASN A 107 -18.11 -19.63 22.89
C ASN A 107 -19.28 -19.55 21.90
N ARG A 108 -20.46 -19.12 22.35
CA ARG A 108 -21.62 -18.92 21.50
C ARG A 108 -21.33 -17.85 20.46
N THR A 109 -21.58 -18.17 19.20
CA THR A 109 -21.33 -17.26 18.07
C THR A 109 -22.60 -16.55 17.60
N THR A 110 -22.45 -15.31 17.16
CA THR A 110 -23.47 -14.54 16.46
C THR A 110 -23.61 -15.01 15.01
N ASN A 111 -24.57 -14.45 14.26
CA ASN A 111 -24.73 -14.72 12.83
C ASN A 111 -23.47 -14.37 12.00
N ASP A 112 -22.65 -13.44 12.47
CA ASP A 112 -21.40 -13.00 11.83
C ASP A 112 -20.16 -13.77 12.32
N LEU A 113 -20.36 -14.90 13.01
CA LEU A 113 -19.31 -15.73 13.62
C LEU A 113 -18.51 -15.03 14.74
N SER A 114 -18.95 -13.87 15.21
CA SER A 114 -18.35 -13.18 16.36
C SER A 114 -18.75 -13.87 17.67
N CYS A 115 -17.93 -13.76 18.71
CA CYS A 115 -18.20 -14.34 20.04
C CYS A 115 -17.95 -13.31 21.16
N PRO A 116 -18.34 -13.59 22.42
CA PRO A 116 -18.10 -12.67 23.53
C PRO A 116 -16.64 -12.24 23.70
N LEU A 117 -15.69 -13.17 23.52
CA LEU A 117 -14.26 -12.86 23.59
C LEU A 117 -13.84 -11.88 22.49
N PHE A 118 -14.24 -12.15 21.24
CA PHE A 118 -13.92 -11.28 20.11
C PHE A 118 -14.52 -9.89 20.25
N ALA A 119 -15.77 -9.79 20.74
CA ALA A 119 -16.41 -8.50 21.00
C ALA A 119 -15.71 -7.68 22.11
N ALA A 120 -15.23 -8.35 23.17
CA ALA A 120 -14.42 -7.68 24.19
C ALA A 120 -13.08 -7.19 23.63
N VAL A 121 -12.46 -7.95 22.73
CA VAL A 121 -11.23 -7.55 22.03
C VAL A 121 -11.49 -6.36 21.11
N ASP A 122 -12.56 -6.38 20.29
CA ASP A 122 -12.92 -5.27 19.40
C ASP A 122 -13.20 -3.96 20.16
N GLY A 123 -13.80 -4.07 21.35
CA GLY A 123 -14.08 -2.93 22.25
C GLY A 123 -12.89 -2.49 23.11
N GLY A 124 -11.74 -3.19 23.07
CA GLY A 124 -10.56 -2.82 23.86
C GLY A 124 -10.68 -3.12 25.36
N HIS A 125 -11.53 -4.06 25.76
CA HIS A 125 -11.86 -4.33 27.16
C HIS A 125 -10.94 -5.40 27.80
N GLY A 126 -9.68 -5.04 28.06
CA GLY A 126 -8.64 -5.95 28.56
C GLY A 126 -9.06 -6.82 29.77
N GLU A 127 -9.62 -6.23 30.82
CA GLU A 127 -10.05 -7.00 32.01
C GLU A 127 -11.14 -8.05 31.70
N VAL A 128 -11.98 -7.79 30.69
CA VAL A 128 -13.00 -8.75 30.25
C VAL A 128 -12.36 -9.84 29.40
N VAL A 129 -11.42 -9.49 28.52
CA VAL A 129 -10.65 -10.45 27.73
C VAL A 129 -9.94 -11.43 28.66
N GLU A 130 -9.17 -10.93 29.63
CA GLU A 130 -8.47 -11.74 30.62
C GLU A 130 -9.42 -12.69 31.34
N LEU A 131 -10.53 -12.17 31.86
CA LEU A 131 -11.53 -12.98 32.55
C LEU A 131 -12.13 -14.07 31.66
N LEU A 132 -12.46 -13.78 30.40
CA LEU A 132 -13.07 -14.75 29.50
C LEU A 132 -12.08 -15.89 29.17
N VAL A 133 -10.82 -15.54 28.90
CA VAL A 133 -9.76 -16.52 28.63
C VAL A 133 -9.49 -17.41 29.85
N GLU A 134 -9.37 -16.81 31.05
CA GLU A 134 -9.21 -17.56 32.32
C GLU A 134 -10.34 -18.56 32.59
N ARG A 135 -11.53 -18.33 32.02
CA ARG A 135 -12.71 -19.17 32.19
C ARG A 135 -12.90 -20.19 31.07
N GLY A 136 -11.96 -20.28 30.13
CA GLY A 136 -11.96 -21.29 29.08
C GLY A 136 -12.64 -20.85 27.78
N ALA A 137 -12.72 -19.54 27.50
CA ALA A 137 -13.10 -19.08 26.16
C ALA A 137 -12.08 -19.53 25.10
N GLU A 138 -12.56 -19.92 23.92
CA GLU A 138 -11.72 -20.42 22.83
C GLU A 138 -10.95 -19.29 22.13
N VAL A 139 -9.67 -19.14 22.48
CA VAL A 139 -8.83 -18.04 21.98
C VAL A 139 -8.36 -18.23 20.53
N ASN A 140 -8.09 -19.48 20.13
CA ASN A 140 -7.46 -19.82 18.85
C ASN A 140 -8.46 -20.03 17.70
N ARG A 141 -9.77 -19.91 17.95
CA ARG A 141 -10.78 -20.00 16.89
C ARG A 141 -10.73 -18.74 16.01
N THR A 142 -11.15 -18.87 14.75
CA THR A 142 -11.49 -17.74 13.90
C THR A 142 -12.89 -17.23 14.24
N HIS A 143 -13.03 -15.90 14.34
CA HIS A 143 -14.23 -15.25 14.88
C HIS A 143 -14.80 -14.20 13.92
N SER A 144 -14.44 -14.30 12.64
CA SER A 144 -14.96 -13.43 11.57
C SER A 144 -15.04 -14.20 10.26
N VAL A 145 -15.83 -13.66 9.33
CA VAL A 145 -15.94 -14.17 7.94
C VAL A 145 -14.59 -14.15 7.21
N SER A 146 -13.66 -13.29 7.64
CA SER A 146 -12.31 -13.17 7.08
C SER A 146 -11.29 -14.04 7.80
N ASP A 147 -11.71 -15.05 8.56
CA ASP A 147 -10.82 -15.94 9.33
C ASP A 147 -9.93 -15.22 10.37
N TRP A 148 -10.36 -14.09 10.91
CA TRP A 148 -9.58 -13.37 11.91
C TRP A 148 -9.71 -13.99 13.30
N SER A 149 -8.56 -14.23 13.94
CA SER A 149 -8.47 -14.54 15.37
C SER A 149 -8.64 -13.28 16.23
N CYS A 150 -8.80 -13.43 17.55
CA CYS A 150 -8.70 -12.32 18.50
C CYS A 150 -7.37 -11.55 18.41
N LEU A 151 -6.24 -12.23 18.14
CA LEU A 151 -4.94 -11.57 18.06
C LEU A 151 -4.83 -10.62 16.84
N HIS A 152 -5.37 -11.03 15.68
CA HIS A 152 -5.54 -10.17 14.50
C HIS A 152 -6.33 -8.91 14.84
N GLN A 153 -7.49 -9.04 15.48
CA GLN A 153 -8.33 -7.90 15.83
C GLN A 153 -7.63 -6.95 16.81
N ALA A 154 -6.98 -7.49 17.84
CA ALA A 154 -6.23 -6.70 18.80
C ALA A 154 -5.07 -5.94 18.14
N ALA A 155 -4.34 -6.58 17.21
CA ALA A 155 -3.28 -5.97 16.43
C ALA A 155 -3.82 -4.89 15.49
N TYR A 156 -4.94 -5.13 14.80
CA TYR A 156 -5.61 -4.17 13.91
C TYR A 156 -6.02 -2.88 14.65
N LYS A 157 -6.61 -3.03 15.84
CA LYS A 157 -7.05 -1.91 16.68
C LYS A 157 -5.91 -1.24 17.46
N GLY A 158 -4.72 -1.83 17.48
CA GLY A 158 -3.58 -1.33 18.25
C GLY A 158 -3.77 -1.44 19.77
N HIS A 159 -4.53 -2.43 20.24
CA HIS A 159 -4.79 -2.63 21.67
C HIS A 159 -3.61 -3.33 22.35
N THR A 160 -2.53 -2.58 22.58
CA THR A 160 -1.23 -3.06 23.09
C THR A 160 -1.32 -4.02 24.27
N GLU A 161 -2.12 -3.71 25.29
CA GLU A 161 -2.24 -4.57 26.49
C GLU A 161 -3.01 -5.87 26.21
N ILE A 162 -4.01 -5.83 25.32
CA ILE A 162 -4.70 -7.05 24.86
C ILE A 162 -3.76 -7.90 24.02
N VAL A 163 -2.98 -7.30 23.12
CA VAL A 163 -1.96 -8.02 22.35
C VAL A 163 -0.92 -8.67 23.28
N ARG A 164 -0.47 -7.96 24.33
CA ARG A 164 0.46 -8.49 25.33
C ARG A 164 -0.09 -9.72 26.03
N TYR A 165 -1.34 -9.65 26.48
CA TYR A 165 -1.99 -10.77 27.15
C TYR A 165 -2.17 -11.95 26.18
N LEU A 166 -2.78 -11.69 25.01
CA LEU A 166 -3.11 -12.73 24.04
C LEU A 166 -1.86 -13.42 23.48
N ALA A 167 -0.77 -12.69 23.24
CA ALA A 167 0.48 -13.26 22.74
C ALA A 167 1.08 -14.34 23.68
N GLY A 168 0.74 -14.32 24.97
CA GLY A 168 1.15 -15.35 25.93
C GLY A 168 0.27 -16.60 25.96
N VAL A 169 -0.90 -16.58 25.31
CA VAL A 169 -1.94 -17.61 25.46
C VAL A 169 -2.50 -18.15 24.13
N CYS A 170 -2.13 -17.58 22.98
CA CYS A 170 -2.65 -17.98 21.67
C CYS A 170 -1.56 -18.31 20.64
N HIS A 171 -1.98 -18.88 19.50
CA HIS A 171 -1.08 -19.14 18.37
C HIS A 171 -0.72 -17.84 17.65
N LEU A 172 0.55 -17.43 17.75
CA LEU A 172 1.06 -16.21 17.11
C LEU A 172 0.99 -16.25 15.57
N GLU A 173 1.10 -17.44 14.99
CA GLU A 173 1.11 -17.69 13.54
C GLU A 173 -0.28 -18.05 12.99
N ALA A 174 -1.35 -17.66 13.68
CA ALA A 174 -2.69 -17.71 13.10
C ALA A 174 -2.71 -16.90 11.79
N VAL A 175 -3.45 -17.37 10.80
CA VAL A 175 -3.52 -16.72 9.49
C VAL A 175 -4.95 -16.62 8.97
N ASP A 176 -5.23 -15.56 8.21
CA ASP A 176 -6.45 -15.42 7.42
C ASP A 176 -6.34 -16.12 6.04
N GLU A 177 -7.37 -15.95 5.20
CA GLU A 177 -7.45 -16.50 3.84
C GLU A 177 -6.30 -16.04 2.90
N TYR A 178 -5.64 -14.92 3.21
CA TYR A 178 -4.50 -14.36 2.47
C TYR A 178 -3.16 -14.65 3.15
N ARG A 179 -3.13 -15.58 4.12
CA ARG A 179 -1.95 -15.91 4.93
C ARG A 179 -1.39 -14.73 5.73
N ILE A 180 -2.24 -13.75 6.07
CA ILE A 180 -1.85 -12.58 6.87
C ILE A 180 -1.80 -12.99 8.33
N THR A 181 -0.71 -12.66 9.02
CA THR A 181 -0.53 -12.92 10.46
C THR A 181 -0.85 -11.67 11.29
N PRO A 182 -1.06 -11.80 12.62
CA PRO A 182 -1.25 -10.63 13.49
C PRO A 182 -0.05 -9.67 13.48
N LEU A 183 1.18 -10.19 13.35
CA LEU A 183 2.38 -9.36 13.25
C LEU A 183 2.39 -8.57 11.93
N PHE A 184 1.95 -9.18 10.82
CA PHE A 184 1.74 -8.48 9.56
C PHE A 184 0.69 -7.38 9.69
N VAL A 185 -0.44 -7.64 10.37
CA VAL A 185 -1.48 -6.62 10.63
C VAL A 185 -0.91 -5.45 11.41
N ALA A 186 -0.18 -5.70 12.51
CA ALA A 186 0.46 -4.63 13.28
C ALA A 186 1.41 -3.78 12.42
N ALA A 187 2.17 -4.41 11.52
CA ALA A 187 3.04 -3.72 10.57
C ALA A 187 2.25 -2.89 9.54
N HIS A 188 1.15 -3.43 9.00
CA HIS A 188 0.29 -2.77 8.01
C HIS A 188 -0.37 -1.50 8.54
N TYR A 189 -0.79 -1.49 9.81
CA TYR A 189 -1.50 -0.37 10.43
C TYR A 189 -0.60 0.54 11.28
N GLY A 190 0.72 0.27 11.32
CA GLY A 190 1.68 1.14 11.99
C GLY A 190 1.71 1.01 13.52
N HIS A 191 1.15 -0.07 14.08
CA HIS A 191 1.08 -0.30 15.52
C HIS A 191 2.38 -0.90 16.05
N HIS A 192 3.44 -0.10 16.06
CA HIS A 192 4.80 -0.56 16.38
C HIS A 192 4.93 -1.24 17.75
N GLN A 193 4.20 -0.79 18.78
CA GLN A 193 4.23 -1.44 20.11
C GLN A 193 3.62 -2.85 20.07
N CYS A 194 2.51 -3.04 19.34
CA CYS A 194 1.91 -4.36 19.15
C CYS A 194 2.87 -5.29 18.39
N LEU A 195 3.52 -4.75 17.36
CA LEU A 195 4.53 -5.47 16.59
C LEU A 195 5.69 -5.95 17.47
N GLU A 196 6.27 -5.06 18.28
CA GLU A 196 7.37 -5.42 19.20
C GLU A 196 6.95 -6.50 20.19
N ILE A 197 5.73 -6.41 20.74
CA ILE A 197 5.20 -7.45 21.64
C ILE A 197 5.12 -8.79 20.95
N LEU A 198 4.54 -8.84 19.75
CA LEU A 198 4.38 -10.07 18.98
C LEU A 198 5.72 -10.69 18.61
N ALA A 199 6.66 -9.89 18.12
CA ALA A 199 7.98 -10.35 17.75
C ALA A 199 8.77 -10.87 18.97
N ASN A 200 8.73 -10.15 20.10
CA ASN A 200 9.37 -10.59 21.34
C ASN A 200 8.72 -11.85 21.94
N ALA A 201 7.43 -12.09 21.66
CA ALA A 201 6.76 -13.34 22.01
C ALA A 201 7.15 -14.51 21.08
N GLY A 202 7.92 -14.26 20.02
CA GLY A 202 8.43 -15.28 19.10
C GLY A 202 7.69 -15.39 17.77
N ALA A 203 6.85 -14.40 17.42
CA ALA A 203 6.21 -14.37 16.10
C ALA A 203 7.27 -14.22 14.99
N ASN A 204 7.06 -14.89 13.86
CA ASN A 204 7.97 -14.86 12.73
C ASN A 204 7.97 -13.49 12.04
N VAL A 205 9.02 -12.70 12.27
CA VAL A 205 9.21 -11.37 11.66
C VAL A 205 9.37 -11.40 10.13
N ASN A 206 9.74 -12.56 9.57
CA ASN A 206 9.91 -12.80 8.13
C ASN A 206 8.76 -13.66 7.56
N CYS A 207 7.59 -13.68 8.21
CA CYS A 207 6.41 -14.32 7.63
C CYS A 207 6.03 -13.68 6.28
N GLN A 208 5.34 -14.44 5.43
CA GLN A 208 4.94 -14.00 4.11
C GLN A 208 3.45 -14.27 3.91
N SER A 209 2.74 -13.26 3.42
CA SER A 209 1.37 -13.40 2.93
C SER A 209 1.32 -14.30 1.69
N LYS A 210 0.11 -14.53 1.17
CA LYS A 210 -0.12 -15.30 -0.05
C LYS A 210 0.65 -14.73 -1.25
N ASP A 211 0.75 -13.40 -1.35
CA ASP A 211 1.48 -12.68 -2.41
C ASP A 211 2.96 -12.45 -2.06
N LEU A 212 3.49 -13.18 -1.07
CA LEU A 212 4.88 -13.11 -0.61
C LEU A 212 5.28 -11.81 0.12
N ALA A 213 4.35 -10.88 0.34
CA ALA A 213 4.62 -9.66 1.10
C ALA A 213 5.01 -9.98 2.55
N THR A 214 6.08 -9.34 3.03
CA THR A 214 6.56 -9.46 4.42
C THR A 214 6.04 -8.31 5.29
N PRO A 215 6.07 -8.44 6.64
CA PRO A 215 5.83 -7.32 7.54
C PRO A 215 6.71 -6.09 7.26
N LEU A 216 7.98 -6.31 6.91
CA LEU A 216 8.91 -5.23 6.57
C LEU A 216 8.51 -4.54 5.26
N PHE A 217 8.10 -5.33 4.26
CA PHE A 217 7.60 -4.81 3.00
C PHE A 217 6.36 -3.93 3.18
N ILE A 218 5.35 -4.41 3.92
CA ILE A 218 4.11 -3.66 4.09
C ILE A 218 4.31 -2.41 4.95
N ALA A 219 5.13 -2.49 6.01
CA ALA A 219 5.49 -1.31 6.79
C ALA A 219 6.26 -0.27 5.95
N ALA A 220 7.13 -0.74 5.05
CA ALA A 220 7.85 0.15 4.14
C ALA A 220 6.93 0.79 3.11
N GLN A 221 5.99 0.03 2.53
CA GLN A 221 4.98 0.54 1.60
C GLN A 221 4.06 1.58 2.23
N LYS A 222 3.73 1.45 3.52
CA LYS A 222 2.87 2.38 4.26
C LYS A 222 3.62 3.54 4.92
N GLY A 223 4.96 3.55 4.82
CA GLY A 223 5.80 4.61 5.39
C GLY A 223 5.89 4.58 6.92
N HIS A 224 5.59 3.45 7.55
CA HIS A 224 5.59 3.30 9.01
C HIS A 224 7.00 3.10 9.55
N LEU A 225 7.78 4.20 9.62
CA LEU A 225 9.19 4.18 10.02
C LEU A 225 9.44 3.46 11.34
N GLY A 226 8.63 3.68 12.37
CA GLY A 226 8.79 3.01 13.66
C GLY A 226 8.67 1.48 13.57
N CYS A 227 7.74 0.98 12.75
CA CYS A 227 7.63 -0.46 12.47
C CYS A 227 8.83 -0.98 11.69
N VAL A 228 9.30 -0.24 10.68
CA VAL A 228 10.50 -0.61 9.89
C VAL A 228 11.73 -0.73 10.79
N GLU A 229 11.97 0.27 11.65
CA GLU A 229 13.11 0.25 12.57
C GLU A 229 13.03 -0.90 13.57
N SER A 230 11.84 -1.17 14.11
CA SER A 230 11.61 -2.28 15.04
C SER A 230 11.86 -3.63 14.35
N LEU A 231 11.26 -3.85 13.18
CA LEU A 231 11.41 -5.09 12.41
C LEU A 231 12.88 -5.37 12.08
N LEU A 232 13.62 -4.36 11.61
CA LEU A 232 15.04 -4.50 11.31
C LEU A 232 15.86 -4.83 12.57
N ALA A 233 15.57 -4.17 13.70
CA ALA A 233 16.22 -4.46 14.98
C ALA A 233 15.93 -5.89 15.48
N LEU A 234 14.75 -6.43 15.13
CA LEU A 234 14.28 -7.77 15.48
C LEU A 234 14.68 -8.84 14.44
N GLY A 235 15.51 -8.50 13.44
CA GLY A 235 16.07 -9.46 12.49
C GLY A 235 15.22 -9.73 11.24
N ALA A 236 14.30 -8.83 10.88
CA ALA A 236 13.65 -8.89 9.57
C ALA A 236 14.70 -8.72 8.44
N ASP A 237 14.63 -9.56 7.41
CA ASP A 237 15.56 -9.54 6.29
C ASP A 237 15.10 -8.53 5.21
N PRO A 238 15.81 -7.40 5.01
CA PRO A 238 15.48 -6.44 3.97
C PRO A 238 15.74 -6.95 2.54
N ASN A 239 16.37 -8.12 2.40
CA ASN A 239 16.70 -8.76 1.13
C ASN A 239 15.78 -9.96 0.80
N LEU A 240 14.72 -10.19 1.59
CA LEU A 240 13.72 -11.21 1.30
C LEU A 240 12.77 -10.73 0.20
N TYR A 241 12.72 -11.49 -0.91
CA TYR A 241 11.87 -11.15 -2.05
C TYR A 241 10.38 -11.29 -1.75
N CYS A 242 9.63 -10.28 -2.17
CA CYS A 242 8.23 -10.09 -1.81
C CYS A 242 7.26 -10.26 -2.99
N ASN A 243 7.70 -10.93 -4.06
CA ASN A 243 6.87 -11.28 -5.21
C ASN A 243 7.42 -12.53 -5.94
N GLU A 244 6.57 -13.17 -6.75
CA GLU A 244 6.91 -14.44 -7.43
C GLU A 244 8.08 -14.28 -8.41
N ASP A 245 8.15 -13.16 -9.12
CA ASP A 245 9.25 -12.84 -10.06
C ASP A 245 10.59 -12.57 -9.35
N CYS A 246 10.62 -12.61 -8.02
CA CYS A 246 11.82 -12.48 -7.20
C CYS A 246 12.65 -11.22 -7.49
N TRP A 247 12.00 -10.06 -7.67
CA TRP A 247 12.70 -8.79 -7.84
C TRP A 247 12.32 -7.76 -6.77
N GLN A 248 11.11 -7.84 -6.23
CA GLN A 248 10.59 -6.81 -5.33
C GLN A 248 11.10 -7.03 -3.91
N LEU A 249 11.53 -5.94 -3.29
CA LEU A 249 12.10 -5.86 -1.95
C LEU A 249 11.47 -4.65 -1.23
N PRO A 250 11.54 -4.56 0.11
CA PRO A 250 11.04 -3.40 0.85
C PRO A 250 11.57 -2.04 0.36
N ILE A 251 12.80 -1.99 -0.15
CA ILE A 251 13.39 -0.76 -0.69
C ILE A 251 12.66 -0.25 -1.96
N HIS A 252 12.06 -1.15 -2.75
CA HIS A 252 11.34 -0.79 -3.97
C HIS A 252 10.07 -0.02 -3.63
N VAL A 253 9.27 -0.54 -2.69
CA VAL A 253 8.05 0.13 -2.25
C VAL A 253 8.34 1.42 -1.48
N ALA A 254 9.46 1.49 -0.74
CA ALA A 254 9.87 2.73 -0.10
C ALA A 254 10.20 3.84 -1.13
N ALA A 255 10.78 3.47 -2.29
CA ALA A 255 11.06 4.40 -3.39
C ALA A 255 9.82 4.70 -4.25
N GLU A 256 8.94 3.72 -4.45
CA GLU A 256 7.67 3.85 -5.19
C GLU A 256 6.69 4.82 -4.53
N PHE A 257 6.61 4.82 -3.19
CA PHE A 257 5.67 5.66 -2.42
C PHE A 257 6.35 6.88 -1.77
N ASP A 258 7.59 7.20 -2.17
CA ASP A 258 8.39 8.33 -1.69
C ASP A 258 8.53 8.42 -0.16
N HIS A 259 8.66 7.27 0.51
CA HIS A 259 8.88 7.21 1.94
C HIS A 259 10.36 7.40 2.27
N LEU A 260 10.87 8.62 2.02
CA LEU A 260 12.30 8.94 2.06
C LEU A 260 13.01 8.52 3.34
N SER A 261 12.37 8.66 4.51
CA SER A 261 12.96 8.24 5.79
C SER A 261 13.12 6.72 5.88
N VAL A 262 12.12 5.96 5.41
CA VAL A 262 12.19 4.49 5.32
C VAL A 262 13.23 4.09 4.28
N LEU A 263 13.22 4.74 3.12
CA LEU A 263 14.17 4.49 2.03
C LEU A 263 15.61 4.65 2.53
N LYS A 264 15.93 5.77 3.18
CA LYS A 264 17.25 6.03 3.79
C LYS A 264 17.65 4.98 4.82
N LYS A 265 16.69 4.39 5.54
CA LYS A 265 16.96 3.29 6.48
C LYS A 265 17.30 1.98 5.78
N LEU A 266 16.64 1.68 4.66
CA LEU A 266 16.79 0.42 3.92
C LEU A 266 18.00 0.41 2.98
N ILE A 267 18.39 1.55 2.43
CA ILE A 267 19.54 1.68 1.52
C ILE A 267 20.84 1.01 2.04
N PRO A 268 21.30 1.27 3.27
CA PRO A 268 22.55 0.67 3.76
C PRO A 268 22.44 -0.83 4.08
N LEU A 269 21.22 -1.38 4.16
CA LEU A 269 20.97 -2.78 4.55
C LEU A 269 20.65 -3.69 3.36
N THR A 270 20.44 -3.10 2.18
CA THR A 270 20.13 -3.85 0.96
C THR A 270 21.42 -4.29 0.25
N ASN A 271 21.57 -5.57 -0.04
CA ASN A 271 22.78 -6.20 -0.58
C ASN A 271 23.13 -5.83 -2.06
N ARG A 272 22.46 -4.81 -2.63
CA ARG A 272 22.63 -4.26 -3.98
C ARG A 272 22.51 -5.24 -5.15
N VAL A 273 22.17 -6.51 -4.92
CA VAL A 273 21.87 -7.48 -6.00
C VAL A 273 20.72 -6.97 -6.87
N CYS A 274 19.77 -6.25 -6.29
CA CYS A 274 18.68 -5.61 -7.04
C CYS A 274 19.16 -4.56 -8.04
N ASP A 275 20.32 -3.92 -7.85
CA ASP A 275 20.74 -2.80 -8.70
C ASP A 275 21.24 -3.22 -10.08
N ARG A 276 21.93 -4.37 -10.18
CA ARG A 276 22.52 -4.85 -11.45
C ARG A 276 22.46 -6.36 -11.66
N GLY A 277 21.82 -7.10 -10.75
CA GLY A 277 21.67 -8.55 -10.87
C GLY A 277 20.81 -8.93 -12.07
N GLU A 278 21.14 -10.07 -12.69
CA GLU A 278 20.35 -10.64 -13.78
C GLU A 278 18.93 -10.99 -13.32
N GLY A 279 17.93 -10.60 -14.10
CA GLY A 279 16.52 -10.79 -13.76
C GLY A 279 16.01 -9.95 -12.59
N LYS A 280 16.84 -9.03 -12.05
CA LYS A 280 16.46 -8.13 -10.97
C LYS A 280 16.08 -6.75 -11.51
N VAL A 281 15.52 -5.92 -10.64
CA VAL A 281 15.08 -4.56 -10.95
C VAL A 281 15.72 -3.64 -9.92
N SER A 282 16.35 -2.56 -10.37
CA SER A 282 16.86 -1.53 -9.46
C SER A 282 15.71 -0.69 -8.89
N PRO A 283 15.73 -0.31 -7.59
CA PRO A 283 14.75 0.61 -7.01
C PRO A 283 14.78 2.01 -7.65
N VAL A 284 15.83 2.35 -8.40
CA VAL A 284 15.90 3.57 -9.22
C VAL A 284 14.73 3.63 -10.21
N TYR A 285 14.34 2.48 -10.79
CA TYR A 285 13.18 2.42 -11.67
C TYR A 285 11.89 2.84 -10.99
N MET A 286 11.71 2.54 -9.70
CA MET A 286 10.50 2.92 -8.97
C MET A 286 10.47 4.45 -8.75
N ALA A 287 11.58 5.03 -8.31
CA ALA A 287 11.67 6.48 -8.14
C ALA A 287 11.45 7.24 -9.47
N VAL A 288 11.93 6.68 -10.59
CA VAL A 288 11.70 7.23 -11.93
C VAL A 288 10.25 7.07 -12.38
N LEU A 289 9.69 5.87 -12.34
CA LEU A 289 8.34 5.57 -12.83
C LEU A 289 7.26 6.40 -12.11
N PHE A 290 7.47 6.66 -10.83
CA PHE A 290 6.54 7.40 -9.97
C PHE A 290 6.89 8.87 -9.78
N MET A 291 7.94 9.38 -10.46
CA MET A 291 8.34 10.80 -10.45
C MET A 291 8.71 11.33 -9.06
N HIS A 292 9.57 10.59 -8.34
CA HIS A 292 10.01 10.93 -6.99
C HIS A 292 11.49 11.38 -6.98
N PRO A 293 11.77 12.68 -7.19
CA PRO A 293 13.13 13.19 -7.34
C PRO A 293 13.97 13.04 -6.06
N ASP A 294 13.36 13.16 -4.88
CA ASP A 294 14.07 13.04 -3.60
C ASP A 294 14.51 11.59 -3.34
N SER A 295 13.62 10.63 -3.58
CA SER A 295 13.95 9.20 -3.54
C SER A 295 15.02 8.84 -4.56
N LEU A 296 14.93 9.37 -5.78
CA LEU A 296 15.94 9.18 -6.82
C LEU A 296 17.31 9.73 -6.39
N ARG A 297 17.36 10.98 -5.91
CA ARG A 297 18.59 11.61 -5.41
C ARG A 297 19.20 10.81 -4.26
N ALA A 298 18.38 10.31 -3.33
CA ALA A 298 18.84 9.49 -2.21
C ALA A 298 19.49 8.18 -2.69
N LEU A 299 18.86 7.47 -3.62
CA LEU A 299 19.41 6.24 -4.19
C LEU A 299 20.74 6.49 -4.91
N LEU A 300 20.78 7.48 -5.81
CA LEU A 300 21.97 7.80 -6.60
C LEU A 300 23.14 8.29 -5.74
N LYS A 301 22.85 9.13 -4.73
CA LYS A 301 23.86 9.60 -3.77
C LYS A 301 24.53 8.45 -3.02
N GLU A 302 23.77 7.41 -2.72
CA GLU A 302 24.24 6.20 -2.03
C GLU A 302 24.73 5.12 -3.00
N GLY A 303 25.02 5.48 -4.26
CA GLY A 303 25.73 4.64 -5.23
C GLY A 303 24.87 3.64 -6.01
N TYR A 304 23.54 3.76 -6.00
CA TYR A 304 22.73 3.03 -6.99
C TYR A 304 23.05 3.56 -8.40
N SER A 305 23.15 2.66 -9.37
CA SER A 305 23.52 3.02 -10.74
C SER A 305 22.40 3.80 -11.44
N PRO A 306 22.67 4.98 -12.04
CA PRO A 306 21.68 5.69 -12.85
C PRO A 306 21.34 4.95 -14.15
N ASP A 307 22.20 4.01 -14.57
CA ASP A 307 21.96 3.16 -15.74
C ASP A 307 21.19 1.87 -15.42
N ALA A 308 21.26 1.41 -14.16
CA ALA A 308 20.75 0.12 -13.69
C ALA A 308 21.01 -1.06 -14.68
N GLN A 309 20.17 -2.09 -14.64
CA GLN A 309 20.08 -3.17 -15.63
C GLN A 309 18.80 -3.04 -16.46
N ARG A 310 18.75 -3.66 -17.64
CA ARG A 310 17.49 -3.82 -18.38
C ARG A 310 16.45 -4.52 -17.50
N CYS A 311 15.24 -3.96 -17.41
CA CYS A 311 14.20 -4.46 -16.53
C CYS A 311 13.09 -5.22 -17.30
N PRO A 312 12.30 -6.08 -16.61
CA PRO A 312 11.18 -6.81 -17.23
C PRO A 312 10.09 -5.93 -17.83
N PHE A 313 10.05 -4.64 -17.47
CA PHE A 313 9.10 -3.66 -18.01
C PHE A 313 9.41 -3.24 -19.46
N GLY A 314 10.48 -3.76 -20.07
CA GLY A 314 10.84 -3.52 -21.46
C GLY A 314 11.78 -2.33 -21.69
N TYR A 315 12.19 -1.62 -20.63
CA TYR A 315 13.09 -0.48 -20.71
C TYR A 315 14.55 -0.89 -20.56
N SER A 316 15.42 -0.29 -21.36
CA SER A 316 16.86 -0.59 -21.40
C SER A 316 17.62 -0.04 -20.19
N CYS A 317 17.23 1.13 -19.69
CA CYS A 317 17.79 1.80 -18.51
C CYS A 317 16.75 2.75 -17.87
N PRO A 318 17.01 3.33 -16.68
CA PRO A 318 16.12 4.30 -16.05
C PRO A 318 15.90 5.57 -16.88
N LEU A 319 16.92 6.03 -17.62
CA LEU A 319 16.77 7.21 -18.51
C LEU A 319 15.83 6.92 -19.69
N ASP A 320 15.90 5.71 -20.24
CA ASP A 320 14.98 5.23 -21.27
C ASP A 320 13.53 5.16 -20.75
N MET A 321 13.34 4.59 -19.54
CA MET A 321 12.04 4.60 -18.88
C MET A 321 11.54 6.02 -18.64
N ALA A 322 12.39 6.88 -18.06
CA ALA A 322 12.05 8.27 -17.81
C ALA A 322 11.49 8.85 -19.10
N LEU A 323 12.30 8.90 -20.17
CA LEU A 323 12.00 9.53 -21.47
C LEU A 323 10.72 9.01 -22.13
N GLN A 324 10.37 7.74 -21.94
CA GLN A 324 9.13 7.20 -22.48
C GLN A 324 7.91 7.39 -21.55
N CYS A 325 8.10 7.46 -20.24
CA CYS A 325 7.02 7.67 -19.27
C CYS A 325 6.51 9.12 -19.24
N TYR A 326 7.32 10.11 -19.65
CA TYR A 326 6.93 11.53 -19.80
C TYR A 326 5.61 11.71 -20.54
N CYS A 327 5.41 10.94 -21.60
CA CYS A 327 4.32 11.19 -22.55
C CYS A 327 2.94 10.80 -22.01
N ARG A 328 2.85 10.15 -20.84
CA ARG A 328 1.60 9.55 -20.34
C ARG A 328 1.01 10.20 -19.08
N ARG A 329 1.74 11.05 -18.34
CA ARG A 329 1.34 11.45 -16.96
C ARG A 329 1.17 12.97 -16.68
N TYR A 330 1.20 13.84 -17.69
CA TYR A 330 0.83 15.27 -17.60
C TYR A 330 1.63 16.19 -16.65
N ASP A 331 2.74 15.77 -16.03
CA ASP A 331 3.64 16.66 -15.26
C ASP A 331 5.02 16.79 -15.94
N MET A 332 5.12 17.74 -16.87
CA MET A 332 6.32 17.98 -17.68
C MET A 332 7.51 18.47 -16.84
N ASN A 333 7.27 19.15 -15.72
CA ASN A 333 8.34 19.77 -14.92
C ASN A 333 9.06 18.72 -14.06
N GLN A 334 8.29 17.87 -13.35
CA GLN A 334 8.88 16.80 -12.53
C GLN A 334 9.62 15.80 -13.39
N GLY A 335 9.04 15.44 -14.54
CA GLY A 335 9.75 14.69 -15.54
C GLY A 335 11.10 15.36 -15.81
N ARG A 336 11.13 16.60 -16.31
CA ARG A 336 12.40 17.20 -16.77
C ARG A 336 13.46 17.17 -15.67
N GLU A 337 13.05 17.36 -14.43
CA GLU A 337 13.91 17.20 -13.27
C GLU A 337 14.50 15.79 -13.14
N ILE A 338 13.70 14.71 -13.23
CA ILE A 338 14.17 13.32 -13.17
C ILE A 338 15.25 13.04 -14.22
N ASN A 339 15.03 13.45 -15.48
CA ASN A 339 16.04 13.30 -16.53
C ASN A 339 17.34 14.03 -16.19
N LEU A 340 17.24 15.27 -15.69
CA LEU A 340 18.41 16.04 -15.27
C LEU A 340 19.13 15.37 -14.11
N ILE A 341 18.41 14.81 -13.14
CA ILE A 341 19.01 14.08 -12.02
C ILE A 341 19.81 12.88 -12.53
N LEU A 342 19.23 12.07 -13.43
CA LEU A 342 19.90 10.91 -14.02
C LEU A 342 21.16 11.30 -14.81
N LEU A 343 21.05 12.29 -15.70
CA LEU A 343 22.18 12.76 -16.50
C LEU A 343 23.29 13.38 -15.64
N ASN A 344 22.94 14.18 -14.65
CA ASN A 344 23.91 14.76 -13.71
C ASN A 344 24.58 13.69 -12.83
N ALA A 345 23.92 12.56 -12.60
CA ALA A 345 24.50 11.40 -11.93
C ALA A 345 25.35 10.52 -12.86
N GLY A 346 25.44 10.85 -14.15
CA GLY A 346 26.26 10.15 -15.13
C GLY A 346 25.55 9.04 -15.90
N ALA A 347 24.21 9.08 -16.02
CA ALA A 347 23.48 8.16 -16.89
C ALA A 347 23.98 8.22 -18.33
N HIS A 348 24.24 7.06 -18.93
CA HIS A 348 24.61 6.94 -20.32
C HIS A 348 23.36 6.97 -21.21
N VAL A 349 23.41 7.79 -22.26
CA VAL A 349 22.38 7.81 -23.28
C VAL A 349 22.62 6.64 -24.25
N CYS A 350 21.78 5.61 -24.16
CA CYS A 350 21.84 4.46 -25.06
C CYS A 350 21.26 4.79 -26.44
N MET A 351 21.56 3.94 -27.43
CA MET A 351 21.06 4.14 -28.80
C MET A 351 19.54 4.00 -28.92
N ASP A 352 18.90 3.23 -28.05
CA ASP A 352 17.43 3.14 -27.98
C ASP A 352 16.81 4.51 -27.64
N VAL A 353 17.41 5.24 -26.69
CA VAL A 353 16.98 6.59 -26.31
C VAL A 353 17.11 7.58 -27.47
N TYR A 354 18.25 7.60 -28.17
CA TYR A 354 18.40 8.45 -29.36
C TYR A 354 17.40 8.07 -30.45
N THR A 355 17.24 6.78 -30.70
CA THR A 355 16.32 6.23 -31.71
C THR A 355 14.88 6.65 -31.43
N TYR A 356 14.45 6.62 -30.17
CA TYR A 356 13.16 7.11 -29.73
C TYR A 356 13.01 8.62 -29.92
N ALA A 357 14.00 9.41 -29.50
CA ALA A 357 13.99 10.86 -29.63
C ALA A 357 13.90 11.34 -31.10
N LEU A 358 14.47 10.58 -32.05
CA LEU A 358 14.40 10.86 -33.49
C LEU A 358 12.98 10.70 -34.09
N GLU A 359 12.08 9.96 -33.43
CA GLU A 359 10.68 9.85 -33.86
C GLU A 359 9.95 11.19 -33.77
N GLY A 360 10.43 12.11 -32.93
CA GLY A 360 9.86 13.45 -32.82
C GLY A 360 8.41 13.48 -32.31
N ASN A 361 7.95 12.39 -31.69
CA ASN A 361 6.64 12.34 -31.02
C ASN A 361 6.56 13.42 -29.93
N GLU A 362 7.68 13.66 -29.24
CA GLU A 362 7.85 14.73 -28.26
C GLU A 362 9.01 15.64 -28.69
N HIS A 363 8.70 16.89 -29.07
CA HIS A 363 9.68 17.78 -29.69
C HIS A 363 10.82 18.22 -28.76
N GLU A 364 10.68 18.06 -27.44
CA GLU A 364 11.67 18.49 -26.45
C GLU A 364 12.77 17.46 -26.19
N HIS A 365 12.55 16.17 -26.50
CA HIS A 365 13.45 15.10 -26.08
C HIS A 365 14.82 15.15 -26.78
N LEU A 366 14.84 15.26 -28.11
CA LEU A 366 16.11 15.31 -28.86
C LEU A 366 16.92 16.57 -28.53
N PRO A 367 16.36 17.80 -28.50
CA PRO A 367 17.07 18.98 -28.01
C PRO A 367 17.64 18.80 -26.61
N PHE A 368 16.83 18.27 -25.68
CA PHE A 368 17.24 18.05 -24.31
C PHE A 368 18.43 17.08 -24.19
N ILE A 369 18.36 15.94 -24.88
CA ILE A 369 19.45 14.95 -24.91
C ILE A 369 20.72 15.57 -25.50
N LEU A 370 20.62 16.27 -26.63
CA LEU A 370 21.78 16.88 -27.28
C LEU A 370 22.41 18.00 -26.44
N GLU A 371 21.60 18.76 -25.71
CA GLU A 371 22.07 19.82 -24.80
C GLU A 371 22.85 19.25 -23.61
N HIS A 372 22.38 18.14 -23.01
CA HIS A 372 22.92 17.64 -21.75
C HIS A 372 23.89 16.46 -21.90
N ALA A 373 23.76 15.66 -22.96
CA ALA A 373 24.60 14.49 -23.21
C ALA A 373 25.39 14.57 -24.54
N GLY A 374 25.02 15.48 -25.44
CA GLY A 374 25.69 15.62 -26.73
C GLY A 374 25.37 14.49 -27.72
N LEU A 375 26.23 14.36 -28.74
CA LEU A 375 26.16 13.28 -29.72
C LEU A 375 26.85 12.02 -29.18
N PRO A 376 26.38 10.82 -29.60
CA PRO A 376 27.06 9.58 -29.25
C PRO A 376 28.46 9.54 -29.87
N GLN A 377 29.41 8.95 -29.16
CA GLN A 377 30.82 8.92 -29.56
C GLN A 377 31.17 7.67 -30.37
N GLY A 378 32.20 7.78 -31.22
CA GLY A 378 32.77 6.66 -31.99
C GLY A 378 31.77 6.06 -32.98
N ASP A 379 31.78 4.73 -33.09
CA ASP A 379 30.97 3.98 -34.06
C ASP A 379 29.45 4.18 -33.89
N ARG A 380 29.00 4.55 -32.69
CA ARG A 380 27.59 4.85 -32.39
C ARG A 380 27.08 6.09 -33.14
N LEU A 381 27.96 6.99 -33.57
CA LEU A 381 27.57 8.15 -34.40
C LEU A 381 27.07 7.71 -35.78
N GLY A 382 27.68 6.68 -36.36
CA GLY A 382 27.23 6.08 -37.62
C GLY A 382 25.89 5.36 -37.45
N GLU A 383 25.70 4.65 -36.33
CA GLU A 383 24.43 4.02 -35.98
C GLU A 383 23.30 5.05 -35.82
N LEU A 384 23.58 6.18 -35.17
CA LEU A 384 22.64 7.30 -35.06
C LEU A 384 22.24 7.82 -36.45
N ALA A 385 23.21 8.00 -37.35
CA ALA A 385 22.97 8.43 -38.72
C ALA A 385 22.04 7.46 -39.45
N GLN A 386 22.29 6.15 -39.35
CA GLN A 386 21.45 5.13 -39.96
C GLN A 386 20.04 5.11 -39.36
N SER A 387 19.92 5.23 -38.04
CA SER A 387 18.63 5.31 -37.35
C SER A 387 17.84 6.55 -37.78
N ALA A 388 18.47 7.72 -37.89
CA ALA A 388 17.85 8.94 -38.40
C ALA A 388 17.38 8.79 -39.86
N LEU A 389 18.20 8.20 -40.73
CA LEU A 389 17.88 7.94 -42.14
C LEU A 389 16.79 6.88 -42.36
N SER A 390 16.49 6.07 -41.34
CA SER A 390 15.32 5.19 -41.35
C SER A 390 14.03 5.96 -41.03
N LYS A 391 14.14 7.09 -40.31
CA LYS A 391 13.04 7.95 -39.86
C LYS A 391 12.94 9.24 -40.69
N MET A 392 12.94 9.09 -42.01
CA MET A 392 12.90 10.24 -42.93
C MET A 392 11.67 11.13 -42.74
N ARG A 393 10.52 10.55 -42.36
CA ARG A 393 9.26 11.31 -42.16
C ARG A 393 9.39 12.46 -41.17
N THR A 394 10.32 12.37 -40.21
CA THR A 394 10.55 13.36 -39.15
C THR A 394 11.85 14.14 -39.37
N ALA A 395 12.42 14.09 -40.58
CA ALA A 395 13.71 14.73 -40.90
C ALA A 395 13.73 16.24 -40.71
N SER A 396 12.61 16.93 -40.95
CA SER A 396 12.48 18.37 -40.70
C SER A 396 12.67 18.73 -39.22
N TYR A 397 12.41 17.78 -38.31
CA TYR A 397 12.62 17.95 -36.88
C TYR A 397 14.05 17.63 -36.45
N TRP A 398 14.57 16.43 -36.76
CA TRP A 398 15.85 15.99 -36.21
C TRP A 398 17.07 16.57 -36.95
N LEU A 399 16.99 16.84 -38.25
CA LEU A 399 18.15 17.24 -39.07
C LEU A 399 18.77 18.56 -38.58
N PRO A 400 18.00 19.65 -38.35
CA PRO A 400 18.58 20.90 -37.86
C PRO A 400 19.26 20.74 -36.49
N LEU A 401 18.72 19.86 -35.64
CA LEU A 401 19.21 19.63 -34.28
C LEU A 401 20.53 18.86 -34.28
N LEU A 402 20.63 17.77 -35.05
CA LEU A 402 21.86 16.97 -35.14
C LEU A 402 23.01 17.78 -35.76
N LEU A 403 22.75 18.56 -36.80
CA LEU A 403 23.76 19.43 -37.41
C LEU A 403 24.23 20.50 -36.43
N LYS A 404 23.31 21.09 -35.65
CA LYS A 404 23.66 22.07 -34.62
C LYS A 404 24.51 21.46 -33.51
N ALA A 405 24.27 20.20 -33.18
CA ALA A 405 25.08 19.45 -32.21
C ALA A 405 26.46 19.02 -32.76
N GLY A 406 26.78 19.32 -34.02
CA GLY A 406 28.09 19.06 -34.62
C GLY A 406 28.19 17.72 -35.35
N MET A 407 27.06 17.11 -35.74
CA MET A 407 27.09 15.87 -36.50
C MET A 407 27.65 16.13 -37.89
N ASP A 408 28.65 15.33 -38.30
CA ASP A 408 29.20 15.41 -39.65
C ASP A 408 28.08 15.10 -40.67
N PRO A 409 27.70 16.08 -41.50
CA PRO A 409 26.62 15.86 -42.44
C PRO A 409 26.94 14.79 -43.50
N MET A 410 28.22 14.48 -43.75
CA MET A 410 28.60 13.42 -44.68
C MET A 410 28.09 12.04 -44.24
N LEU A 411 27.93 11.82 -42.93
CA LEU A 411 27.33 10.60 -42.38
C LEU A 411 25.85 10.46 -42.74
N LEU A 412 25.16 11.57 -42.99
CA LEU A 412 23.73 11.61 -43.32
C LEU A 412 23.49 11.54 -44.84
N LEU A 413 24.53 11.68 -45.66
CA LEU A 413 24.42 11.78 -47.12
C LEU A 413 24.85 10.50 -47.86
N GLN A 414 25.18 9.41 -47.17
CA GLN A 414 25.88 8.31 -47.83
C GLN A 414 25.06 7.45 -48.82
N ASP A 415 23.74 7.59 -48.95
CA ASP A 415 22.94 6.92 -50.03
C ASP A 415 21.50 7.46 -50.25
N LYS A 416 20.96 8.28 -49.34
CA LYS A 416 19.55 8.73 -49.35
C LYS A 416 19.36 10.23 -49.58
N ILE A 417 20.35 10.85 -50.21
CA ILE A 417 20.44 12.27 -50.58
C ILE A 417 19.08 12.83 -51.08
N LEU A 418 18.48 12.19 -52.09
CA LEU A 418 17.21 12.60 -52.70
C LEU A 418 16.01 12.54 -51.72
N ALA A 419 16.00 11.56 -50.80
CA ALA A 419 14.92 11.40 -49.82
C ALA A 419 14.97 12.48 -48.73
N VAL A 420 16.17 12.89 -48.31
CA VAL A 420 16.37 14.01 -47.37
C VAL A 420 15.84 15.31 -47.97
N ARG A 421 16.19 15.57 -49.23
CA ARG A 421 15.72 16.76 -49.96
C ARG A 421 14.19 16.79 -50.11
N ALA A 422 13.57 15.65 -50.42
CA ALA A 422 12.12 15.55 -50.56
C ALA A 422 11.36 15.73 -49.24
N SER A 423 11.92 15.26 -48.11
CA SER A 423 11.22 15.26 -46.82
C SER A 423 11.37 16.54 -46.00
N VAL A 424 12.48 17.26 -46.12
CA VAL A 424 12.70 18.47 -45.31
C VAL A 424 11.84 19.63 -45.79
N GLY A 425 11.53 19.70 -47.09
CA GLY A 425 10.74 20.78 -47.69
C GLY A 425 11.39 22.15 -47.53
N SER A 426 11.23 23.05 -48.49
CA SER A 426 11.91 24.36 -48.51
C SER A 426 11.57 25.32 -47.33
N VAL A 427 10.72 24.91 -46.38
CA VAL A 427 10.19 25.76 -45.32
C VAL A 427 10.94 25.64 -43.98
N ALA A 428 11.41 24.44 -43.57
CA ALA A 428 12.03 24.26 -42.25
C ALA A 428 13.45 24.89 -42.14
N LEU A 429 14.15 25.03 -43.27
CA LEU A 429 15.48 25.65 -43.37
C LEU A 429 15.44 27.15 -43.73
N SER A 430 14.24 27.74 -43.83
CA SER A 430 14.04 29.12 -44.32
C SER A 430 14.41 30.22 -43.33
N LYS A 431 14.62 29.91 -42.04
CA LYS A 431 15.14 30.88 -41.05
C LYS A 431 16.65 31.03 -41.22
N THR A 432 17.05 31.96 -42.08
CA THR A 432 18.43 32.34 -42.41
C THR A 432 19.35 32.56 -41.18
N SER A 433 18.79 32.94 -40.03
CA SER A 433 19.55 33.14 -38.78
C SER A 433 20.07 31.85 -38.15
N PHE A 434 19.33 30.74 -38.24
CA PHE A 434 19.74 29.45 -37.68
C PHE A 434 20.80 28.77 -38.54
N VAL A 435 20.63 28.83 -39.87
CA VAL A 435 21.53 28.15 -40.83
C VAL A 435 22.93 28.79 -40.89
N ARG A 436 23.03 30.11 -40.71
CA ARG A 436 24.34 30.80 -40.64
C ARG A 436 25.16 30.45 -39.39
N GLN A 437 24.56 29.85 -38.37
CA GLN A 437 25.21 29.45 -37.13
C GLN A 437 25.66 27.97 -37.13
N LEU A 438 25.32 27.20 -38.17
CA LEU A 438 25.70 25.80 -38.27
C LEU A 438 27.14 25.66 -38.78
N PRO A 439 27.98 24.81 -38.17
CA PRO A 439 29.35 24.55 -38.62
C PRO A 439 29.35 23.56 -39.79
N VAL A 440 28.86 23.98 -40.95
CA VAL A 440 28.66 23.08 -42.11
C VAL A 440 29.75 23.30 -43.17
N PRO A 441 30.36 22.24 -43.74
CA PRO A 441 31.22 22.35 -44.90
C PRO A 441 30.50 23.06 -46.07
N THR A 442 31.24 23.85 -46.86
CA THR A 442 30.75 24.59 -48.04
C THR A 442 29.93 23.71 -49.00
N LEU A 443 30.34 22.45 -49.18
CA LEU A 443 29.64 21.45 -49.99
C LEU A 443 28.20 21.18 -49.54
N LEU A 444 27.90 21.27 -48.24
CA LEU A 444 26.52 21.10 -47.77
C LEU A 444 25.71 22.39 -47.87
N GLN A 445 26.34 23.55 -47.74
CA GLN A 445 25.66 24.83 -47.99
C GLN A 445 25.23 24.91 -49.46
N ASP A 446 26.07 24.38 -50.36
CA ASP A 446 25.76 24.22 -51.78
C ASP A 446 24.67 23.15 -52.02
N TYR A 447 24.67 22.08 -51.23
CA TYR A 447 23.63 21.04 -51.29
C TYR A 447 22.27 21.50 -50.72
N LEU A 448 22.29 22.35 -49.70
CA LEU A 448 21.11 22.98 -49.08
C LEU A 448 20.64 24.24 -49.81
N GLN A 449 21.24 24.63 -50.95
CA GLN A 449 20.81 25.79 -51.76
C GLN A 449 19.29 25.74 -52.00
N PHE A 450 18.45 26.51 -51.28
CA PHE A 450 18.28 27.98 -51.22
C PHE A 450 17.73 28.60 -52.51
N SER A 451 17.01 27.84 -53.34
CA SER A 451 16.44 28.36 -54.58
C SER A 451 15.06 29.03 -54.47
N ASP A 452 14.50 29.28 -53.28
CA ASP A 452 13.18 29.95 -53.14
C ASP A 452 13.15 31.16 -52.18
N VAL A 453 14.29 31.69 -51.71
CA VAL A 453 14.29 33.00 -51.02
C VAL A 453 14.58 34.08 -52.04
N SER A 454 13.51 34.70 -52.53
CA SER A 454 13.59 35.92 -53.34
C SER A 454 14.34 37.00 -52.53
N PRO A 455 15.34 37.69 -53.12
CA PRO A 455 16.06 38.74 -52.43
C PRO A 455 15.14 39.95 -52.26
N VAL A 456 14.93 40.38 -51.02
CA VAL A 456 14.54 41.76 -50.71
C VAL A 456 15.45 42.29 -49.62
#